data_AF-A0A656GGM3-F1
#
_entry.id   AF-A0A656GGM3-F1
#
_cell.length_a   1.000
_cell.length_b   1.000
_cell.length_c   1.000
_cell.angle_alpha   90.00
_cell.angle_beta   90.00
_cell.angle_gamma   90.00
#
_symmetry.space_group_name_H-M   'P 1'
#
loop_
_entity.id
_entity.type
_entity.pdbx_description
1 polymer ?
#
loop_
_entity_poly.entity_id
_entity_poly.type
_entity_poly.pdbx_seq_one_letter_code
_entity_poly.pdbx_strand_id
1 'polypeptide(L)'
;MGGDNLYIYASNPNVWVDPWGLCGDNVKWGNHLRKIGGGAAPAGMRNPHAHHIVFKEGRGKLMKAYLSKSKAILEKHDIDWYKGKENLIWAPNKGHTTANAKKVYDALENADAGGLGTRSDVVSALRKMGQHFADETIDLLP
;
A
#
# COMPACT_ATOMS: atom_id res chain seq x y z
N MET A 1 9.18 39.52 29.41
CA MET A 1 8.60 38.71 30.51
C MET A 1 7.09 38.77 30.36
N GLY A 2 6.43 37.61 30.41
CA GLY A 2 4.98 37.45 30.23
C GLY A 2 4.67 36.75 28.90
N GLY A 3 3.96 35.64 28.85
CA GLY A 3 3.39 34.85 29.94
C GLY A 3 3.04 33.46 29.41
N ASP A 4 2.85 32.53 30.34
CA ASP A 4 2.34 31.20 30.05
C ASP A 4 0.95 31.30 29.41
N ASN A 5 0.78 30.63 28.27
CA ASN A 5 -0.55 30.26 27.81
C ASN A 5 -0.58 28.74 27.61
N LEU A 6 -0.99 28.07 28.69
CA LEU A 6 -1.44 26.69 28.72
C LEU A 6 -2.78 26.59 27.98
N TYR A 7 -2.73 26.44 26.66
CA TYR A 7 -3.84 25.85 25.91
C TYR A 7 -3.37 24.58 25.24
N ILE A 8 -3.82 23.48 25.84
CA ILE A 8 -3.73 22.12 25.37
C ILE A 8 -4.48 22.06 24.04
N TYR A 9 -3.77 21.79 22.95
CA TYR A 9 -4.36 21.18 21.77
C TYR A 9 -3.47 20.02 21.35
N ALA A 10 -3.80 18.83 21.85
CA ALA A 10 -3.27 17.60 21.29
C ALA A 10 -3.92 17.39 19.92
N SER A 11 -3.14 17.54 18.85
CA SER A 11 -3.47 17.03 17.51
C SER A 11 -2.19 16.77 16.72
N ASN A 12 -1.73 15.52 16.83
CA ASN A 12 -0.95 14.73 15.87
C ASN A 12 0.20 15.41 15.09
N PRO A 13 1.48 15.24 15.49
CA PRO A 13 2.61 15.41 14.59
C PRO A 13 2.97 14.08 13.93
N ASN A 14 2.07 13.53 13.08
CA ASN A 14 2.42 12.48 12.11
C ASN A 14 3.29 13.03 10.96
N VAL A 15 4.26 13.87 11.28
CA VAL A 15 5.31 14.29 10.35
C VAL A 15 6.61 14.43 11.15
N TRP A 16 7.24 13.28 11.45
CA TRP A 16 8.69 13.29 11.60
C TRP A 16 9.28 13.59 10.22
N VAL A 17 9.63 14.87 10.04
CA VAL A 17 10.35 15.38 8.88
C VAL A 17 11.75 14.77 8.90
N ASP A 18 12.06 13.95 7.89
CA ASP A 18 13.40 13.38 7.66
C ASP A 18 14.37 14.51 7.20
N PRO A 19 15.41 14.85 7.98
CA PRO A 19 16.37 15.91 7.65
C PRO A 19 17.26 15.62 6.43
N TRP A 20 17.13 14.44 5.80
CA TRP A 20 17.94 14.02 4.65
C TRP A 20 17.25 14.19 3.29
N GLY A 21 16.09 14.88 3.23
CA GLY A 21 15.60 15.53 2.01
C GLY A 21 14.98 14.63 0.93
N LEU A 22 13.79 14.05 1.18
CA LEU A 22 13.04 13.27 0.18
C LEU A 22 11.52 13.52 0.21
N CYS A 23 11.09 14.77 0.40
CA CYS A 23 9.70 15.15 0.11
C CYS A 23 9.46 15.16 -1.40
N GLY A 24 8.51 14.34 -1.86
CA GLY A 24 7.92 14.41 -3.20
C GLY A 24 8.73 13.76 -4.32
N ASP A 25 8.17 12.72 -4.93
CA ASP A 25 8.39 12.27 -6.32
C ASP A 25 9.70 11.56 -6.74
N ASN A 26 10.74 11.47 -5.90
CA ASN A 26 12.00 10.77 -6.28
C ASN A 26 12.25 9.41 -5.58
N VAL A 27 11.23 8.76 -5.02
CA VAL A 27 11.40 7.43 -4.40
C VAL A 27 11.64 6.38 -5.48
N LYS A 28 12.87 5.84 -5.55
CA LYS A 28 13.17 4.64 -6.34
C LYS A 28 12.60 3.41 -5.62
N TRP A 29 11.32 3.10 -5.88
CA TRP A 29 10.58 2.04 -5.18
C TRP A 29 11.26 0.67 -5.22
N GLY A 30 11.93 0.32 -6.32
CA GLY A 30 12.71 -0.93 -6.38
C GLY A 30 13.87 -0.98 -5.36
N ASN A 31 14.52 0.15 -5.10
CA ASN A 31 15.54 0.25 -4.06
C ASN A 31 14.92 0.24 -2.66
N HIS A 32 13.77 0.89 -2.48
CA HIS A 32 13.02 0.84 -1.22
C HIS A 32 12.61 -0.58 -0.86
N LEU A 33 12.01 -1.32 -1.81
CA LEU A 33 11.60 -2.71 -1.63
C LEU A 33 12.79 -3.60 -1.25
N ARG A 34 13.95 -3.43 -1.89
CA ARG A 34 15.20 -4.12 -1.48
C ARG A 34 15.59 -3.80 -0.03
N LYS A 35 15.58 -2.53 0.35
CA LYS A 35 15.98 -2.08 1.71
C LYS A 35 15.06 -2.61 2.81
N ILE A 36 13.76 -2.75 2.54
CA ILE A 36 12.79 -3.24 3.52
C ILE A 36 12.62 -4.76 3.52
N GLY A 37 13.49 -5.50 2.81
CA GLY A 37 13.56 -6.96 2.84
C GLY A 37 12.82 -7.69 1.72
N GLY A 38 12.39 -7.01 0.66
CA GLY A 38 11.75 -7.63 -0.51
C GLY A 38 12.70 -8.36 -1.47
N GLY A 39 14.00 -8.40 -1.17
CA GLY A 39 15.00 -9.13 -1.96
C GLY A 39 15.22 -8.56 -3.36
N ALA A 40 15.98 -9.31 -4.16
CA ALA A 40 16.18 -9.01 -5.58
C ALA A 40 14.90 -9.31 -6.37
N ALA A 41 14.71 -8.60 -7.49
CA ALA A 41 13.64 -8.94 -8.42
C ALA A 41 13.85 -10.38 -8.94
N PRO A 42 12.77 -11.19 -9.06
CA PRO A 42 12.89 -12.56 -9.56
C PRO A 42 13.55 -12.62 -10.94
N ALA A 43 14.45 -13.60 -11.12
CA ALA A 43 15.12 -13.82 -12.40
C ALA A 43 14.09 -14.12 -13.49
N GLY A 44 14.20 -13.45 -14.64
CA GLY A 44 13.27 -13.62 -15.76
C GLY A 44 11.94 -12.87 -15.63
N MET A 45 11.68 -12.14 -14.54
CA MET A 45 10.50 -11.28 -14.45
C MET A 45 10.58 -10.16 -15.49
N ARG A 46 9.61 -10.10 -16.39
CA ARG A 46 9.54 -9.05 -17.42
C ARG A 46 9.15 -7.71 -16.78
N ASN A 47 9.97 -6.68 -17.04
CA ASN A 47 9.74 -5.31 -16.56
C ASN A 47 9.47 -5.23 -15.03
N PRO A 48 10.42 -5.70 -14.20
CA PRO A 48 10.20 -5.85 -12.77
C PRO A 48 10.01 -4.47 -12.11
N HIS A 49 8.95 -4.37 -11.31
CA HIS A 49 8.54 -3.15 -10.64
C HIS A 49 8.22 -3.45 -9.18
N ALA A 50 8.57 -2.52 -8.29
CA ALA A 50 8.12 -2.56 -6.90
C ALA A 50 6.67 -2.05 -6.88
N HIS A 51 5.76 -3.00 -7.05
CA HIS A 51 4.35 -2.78 -7.29
C HIS A 51 3.61 -2.58 -5.97
N HIS A 52 2.88 -1.47 -5.86
CA HIS A 52 1.92 -1.25 -4.78
C HIS A 52 0.69 -2.12 -5.02
N ILE A 53 0.39 -3.08 -4.14
CA ILE A 53 -0.75 -3.99 -4.31
C ILE A 53 -2.06 -3.20 -4.25
N VAL A 54 -2.22 -2.36 -3.23
CA VAL A 54 -3.14 -1.21 -3.23
C VAL A 54 -2.42 -0.03 -3.84
N PHE A 55 -2.81 0.37 -5.05
CA PHE A 55 -2.09 1.39 -5.84
C PHE A 55 -1.92 2.72 -5.10
N LYS A 56 -0.75 3.36 -5.31
CA LYS A 56 -0.46 4.71 -4.81
C LYS A 56 -1.52 5.71 -5.29
N GLU A 57 -1.78 5.70 -6.59
CA GLU A 57 -2.69 6.63 -7.27
C GLU A 57 -3.60 5.88 -8.24
N GLY A 58 -4.87 6.31 -8.30
CA GLY A 58 -5.89 5.73 -9.16
C GLY A 58 -6.39 6.69 -10.22
N ARG A 59 -6.88 6.14 -11.32
CA ARG A 59 -7.46 6.89 -12.45
C ARG A 59 -8.99 6.86 -12.39
N GLY A 60 -9.62 8.03 -12.55
CA GLY A 60 -11.07 8.16 -12.50
C GLY A 60 -11.69 7.98 -11.10
N LYS A 61 -12.96 8.33 -10.97
CA LYS A 61 -13.67 8.38 -9.67
C LYS A 61 -13.80 6.99 -9.03
N LEU A 62 -14.13 5.97 -9.82
CA LEU A 62 -14.39 4.63 -9.30
C LEU A 62 -13.14 3.94 -8.75
N MET A 63 -12.01 3.99 -9.48
CA MET A 63 -10.76 3.43 -8.98
C MET A 63 -10.31 4.15 -7.71
N LYS A 64 -10.37 5.48 -7.68
CA LYS A 64 -10.02 6.27 -6.49
C LYS A 64 -10.87 5.89 -5.28
N ALA A 65 -12.15 5.56 -5.47
CA ALA A 65 -13.02 5.08 -4.40
C ALA A 65 -12.54 3.73 -3.83
N TYR A 66 -12.24 2.74 -4.68
CA TYR A 66 -11.70 1.45 -4.22
C TYR A 66 -10.36 1.58 -3.51
N LEU A 67 -9.45 2.41 -4.03
CA LEU A 67 -8.16 2.66 -3.39
C LEU A 67 -8.31 3.37 -2.05
N SER A 68 -9.21 4.35 -1.94
CA SER A 68 -9.49 5.04 -0.68
C SER A 68 -9.96 4.06 0.40
N LYS A 69 -10.94 3.22 0.06
CA LYS A 69 -11.45 2.19 0.99
C LYS A 69 -10.37 1.17 1.36
N SER A 70 -9.59 0.70 0.39
CA SER A 70 -8.51 -0.26 0.64
C SER A 70 -7.45 0.32 1.57
N LYS A 71 -7.04 1.58 1.36
CA LYS A 71 -6.06 2.27 2.23
C LYS A 71 -6.60 2.43 3.65
N ALA A 72 -7.88 2.79 3.80
CA ALA A 72 -8.51 2.87 5.11
C ALA A 72 -8.52 1.51 5.85
N ILE A 73 -8.72 0.40 5.14
CA ILE A 73 -8.57 -0.94 5.74
C ILE A 73 -7.13 -1.16 6.20
N LEU A 74 -6.13 -0.86 5.36
CA LEU A 74 -4.73 -1.02 5.75
C LEU A 74 -4.37 -0.19 6.98
N GLU A 75 -4.77 1.09 7.02
CA GLU A 75 -4.53 1.99 8.15
C GLU A 75 -5.22 1.51 9.43
N LYS A 76 -6.45 0.96 9.34
CA LYS A 76 -7.15 0.36 10.49
C LYS A 76 -6.34 -0.77 11.15
N HIS A 77 -5.56 -1.51 10.35
CA HIS A 77 -4.76 -2.66 10.80
C HIS A 77 -3.27 -2.34 11.02
N ASP A 78 -2.91 -1.06 11.17
CA ASP A 78 -1.52 -0.60 11.33
C ASP A 78 -0.60 -1.11 10.19
N ILE A 79 -1.09 -1.02 8.95
CA ILE A 79 -0.34 -1.32 7.74
C ILE A 79 -0.14 -0.02 6.95
N ASP A 80 1.11 0.41 6.82
CA ASP A 80 1.48 1.56 5.97
C ASP A 80 1.25 1.21 4.50
N TRP A 81 0.16 1.74 3.92
CA TRP A 81 -0.18 1.52 2.52
C TRP A 81 0.84 2.13 1.54
N TYR A 82 1.65 3.10 1.96
CA TYR A 82 2.55 3.84 1.08
C TYR A 82 3.96 3.26 1.06
N LYS A 83 4.61 3.07 2.21
CA LYS A 83 5.99 2.56 2.32
C LYS A 83 6.09 1.18 2.98
N GLY A 84 5.00 0.64 3.52
CA GLY A 84 4.97 -0.65 4.21
C GLY A 84 5.35 -1.80 3.28
N LYS A 85 6.14 -2.74 3.79
CA LYS A 85 6.59 -3.92 3.04
C LYS A 85 5.44 -4.85 2.67
N GLU A 86 4.36 -4.81 3.43
CA GLU A 86 3.16 -5.62 3.25
C GLU A 86 2.41 -5.26 1.96
N ASN A 87 2.46 -4.00 1.54
CA ASN A 87 1.77 -3.52 0.34
C ASN A 87 2.69 -3.41 -0.89
N LEU A 88 3.93 -3.90 -0.81
CA LEU A 88 4.91 -3.84 -1.89
C LEU A 88 5.40 -5.24 -2.27
N ILE A 89 5.41 -5.52 -3.58
CA ILE A 89 5.92 -6.78 -4.13
C ILE A 89 6.63 -6.54 -5.46
N TRP A 90 7.57 -7.43 -5.82
CA TRP A 90 8.05 -7.49 -7.20
C TRP A 90 6.95 -8.05 -8.11
N ALA A 91 6.52 -7.25 -9.08
CA ALA A 91 5.61 -7.69 -10.12
C ALA A 91 5.93 -6.96 -11.44
N PRO A 92 5.51 -7.48 -12.60
CA PRO A 92 5.58 -6.73 -13.85
C PRO A 92 4.84 -5.40 -13.75
N ASN A 93 5.36 -4.33 -14.37
CA ASN A 93 4.73 -3.00 -14.38
C ASN A 93 3.45 -2.95 -15.25
N LYS A 94 2.40 -3.65 -14.84
CA LYS A 94 1.09 -3.72 -15.51
C LYS A 94 -0.02 -3.98 -14.48
N GLY A 95 -1.27 -4.14 -14.91
CA GLY A 95 -2.37 -4.55 -14.03
C GLY A 95 -3.03 -3.43 -13.22
N HIS A 96 -2.60 -2.18 -13.36
CA HIS A 96 -3.15 -0.99 -12.70
C HIS A 96 -4.52 -0.57 -13.28
N THR A 97 -5.52 -1.45 -13.19
CA THR A 97 -6.87 -1.27 -13.77
C THR A 97 -7.93 -1.09 -12.66
N THR A 98 -9.10 -0.56 -13.02
CA THR A 98 -10.19 -0.36 -12.05
C THR A 98 -10.74 -1.69 -11.55
N ALA A 99 -10.81 -2.70 -12.44
CA ALA A 99 -11.24 -4.05 -12.09
C ALA A 99 -10.29 -4.68 -11.07
N ASN A 100 -8.98 -4.54 -11.26
CA ASN A 100 -8.00 -5.11 -10.33
C ASN A 100 -7.97 -4.35 -9.00
N ALA A 101 -8.17 -3.02 -9.01
CA ALA A 101 -8.36 -2.26 -7.77
C ALA A 101 -9.60 -2.74 -6.98
N LYS A 102 -10.69 -3.08 -7.68
CA LYS A 102 -11.88 -3.66 -7.05
C LYS A 102 -11.58 -5.04 -6.45
N LYS A 103 -10.92 -5.93 -7.19
CA LYS A 103 -10.55 -7.27 -6.71
C LYS A 103 -9.70 -7.22 -5.44
N VAL A 104 -8.72 -6.31 -5.41
CA VAL A 104 -7.90 -6.06 -4.20
C VAL A 104 -8.78 -5.57 -3.05
N TYR A 105 -9.64 -4.58 -3.30
CA TYR A 105 -10.57 -4.08 -2.29
C TYR A 105 -11.48 -5.18 -1.74
N ASP A 106 -12.13 -5.98 -2.59
CA ASP A 106 -13.04 -7.05 -2.17
C ASP A 106 -12.30 -8.09 -1.31
N ALA A 107 -11.06 -8.44 -1.68
CA ALA A 107 -10.24 -9.35 -0.89
C ALA A 107 -9.87 -8.78 0.49
N LEU A 108 -9.55 -7.48 0.56
CA LEU A 108 -9.25 -6.80 1.81
C LEU A 108 -10.49 -6.60 2.68
N GLU A 109 -11.64 -6.29 2.09
CA GLU A 109 -12.91 -6.13 2.79
C GLU A 109 -13.36 -7.45 3.43
N ASN A 110 -13.23 -8.56 2.70
CA ASN A 110 -13.50 -9.89 3.24
C ASN A 110 -12.55 -10.25 4.40
N ALA A 111 -11.26 -9.89 4.28
CA ALA A 111 -10.28 -10.13 5.34
C ALA A 111 -10.46 -9.21 6.55
N ASP A 112 -10.88 -7.95 6.35
CA ASP A 112 -11.22 -7.01 7.42
C ASP A 112 -12.43 -7.51 8.23
N ALA A 113 -13.39 -8.18 7.57
CA ALA A 113 -14.61 -8.73 8.18
C ALA A 113 -15.34 -7.70 9.06
N GLY A 114 -15.45 -6.45 8.57
CA GLY A 114 -16.05 -5.35 9.32
C GLY A 114 -15.20 -4.83 10.49
N GLY A 115 -13.89 -5.11 10.51
CA GLY A 115 -12.95 -4.76 11.58
C GLY A 115 -12.73 -5.88 12.59
N LEU A 116 -13.33 -7.05 12.41
CA LEU A 116 -13.12 -8.22 13.27
C LEU A 116 -11.94 -9.10 12.83
N GLY A 117 -11.53 -9.00 11.57
CA GLY A 117 -10.36 -9.68 11.06
C GLY A 117 -9.08 -9.16 11.71
N THR A 118 -8.03 -9.97 11.72
CA THR A 118 -6.75 -9.55 12.29
C THR A 118 -5.87 -8.87 11.25
N ARG A 119 -4.87 -8.12 11.70
CA ARG A 119 -3.78 -7.63 10.83
C ARG A 119 -3.17 -8.76 10.00
N SER A 120 -3.03 -9.96 10.55
CA SER A 120 -2.47 -11.11 9.84
C SER A 120 -3.36 -11.56 8.67
N ASP A 121 -4.68 -11.49 8.82
CA ASP A 121 -5.63 -11.84 7.77
C ASP A 121 -5.53 -10.85 6.60
N VAL A 122 -5.48 -9.56 6.91
CA VAL A 122 -5.32 -8.49 5.90
C VAL A 122 -3.97 -8.59 5.18
N VAL A 123 -2.88 -8.86 5.92
CA VAL A 123 -1.56 -9.11 5.31
C VAL A 123 -1.57 -10.37 4.43
N SER A 124 -2.28 -11.42 4.83
CA SER A 124 -2.40 -12.65 4.04
C SER A 124 -3.18 -12.39 2.75
N ALA A 125 -4.25 -11.60 2.82
CA ALA A 125 -5.00 -11.15 1.64
C ALA A 125 -4.11 -10.31 0.71
N LEU A 126 -3.38 -9.32 1.24
CA LEU A 126 -2.40 -8.54 0.45
C LEU A 126 -1.40 -9.45 -0.25
N ARG A 127 -0.75 -10.37 0.48
CA ARG A 127 0.23 -11.31 -0.09
C ARG A 127 -0.36 -12.13 -1.23
N LYS A 128 -1.58 -12.67 -1.05
CA LYS A 128 -2.28 -13.44 -2.09
C LYS A 128 -2.53 -12.57 -3.33
N MET A 129 -3.06 -11.36 -3.16
CA MET A 129 -3.31 -10.45 -4.27
C MET A 129 -2.02 -9.99 -4.96
N GLY A 130 -0.97 -9.71 -4.19
CA GLY A 130 0.36 -9.39 -4.69
C GLY A 130 0.94 -10.52 -5.54
N GLN A 131 0.80 -11.77 -5.10
CA GLN A 131 1.22 -12.94 -5.86
C GLN A 131 0.49 -13.02 -7.21
N HIS A 132 -0.81 -12.74 -7.25
CA HIS A 132 -1.56 -12.67 -8.51
C HIS A 132 -1.05 -11.56 -9.46
N PHE A 133 -0.56 -10.44 -8.94
CA PHE A 133 0.13 -9.44 -9.78
C PHE A 133 1.49 -9.97 -10.28
N ALA A 134 2.27 -10.58 -9.39
CA ALA A 134 3.60 -11.11 -9.72
C ALA A 134 3.54 -12.21 -10.79
N ASP A 135 2.55 -13.10 -10.69
CA ASP A 135 2.32 -14.22 -11.61
C ASP A 135 1.51 -13.82 -12.85
N GLU A 136 1.14 -12.53 -12.99
CA GLU A 136 0.32 -12.04 -14.10
C GLU A 136 -1.07 -12.71 -14.20
N THR A 137 -1.62 -13.23 -13.08
CA THR A 137 -2.91 -13.96 -13.01
C THR A 137 -4.07 -13.15 -12.41
N ILE A 138 -3.84 -11.92 -11.95
CA ILE A 138 -4.88 -11.05 -11.34
C ILE A 138 -6.12 -10.88 -12.23
N ASP A 139 -5.93 -10.81 -13.55
CA ASP A 139 -7.01 -10.64 -14.52
C ASP A 139 -7.89 -11.90 -14.63
N LEU A 140 -7.39 -13.06 -14.20
CA LEU A 140 -8.11 -14.34 -14.20
C LEU A 140 -9.01 -14.54 -12.97
N LEU A 141 -8.83 -13.72 -11.93
CA LEU A 141 -9.72 -13.77 -10.77
C LEU A 141 -11.14 -13.35 -11.17
N PRO A 142 -12.18 -13.92 -10.54
CA PRO A 142 -13.55 -13.50 -10.74
C PRO A 142 -13.79 -12.03 -10.36
#